data_AF-A0A3B0CQ91-F1
#
_entry.id   AF-A0A3B0CQ91-F1
#
_cell.length_a   1.000
_cell.length_b   1.000
_cell.length_c   1.000
_cell.angle_alpha   90.00
_cell.angle_beta   90.00
_cell.angle_gamma   90.00
#
_symmetry.space_group_name_H-M   'P 1'
#
loop_
_entity.id
_entity.type
_entity.pdbx_description
1 polymer ?
#
loop_
_entity_poly.entity_id
_entity_poly.type
_entity_poly.pdbx_seq_one_letter_code
_entity_poly.pdbx_strand_id
1 'polypeptide(L)'
;MEGDNHNKHDVKCETVGKGDQNQAGLPGSDESKAGKSISRRALVASMGMAGVALATGGLLQSSAFALGQGSTTTDSTYNPLKSANGNAVGIRTVAEQVVDERVPSMIQAQVPTMATALIDESCVLKITIAELRSMSGTPAGSVYYVTDPDKEGVFIYDPADTASLDNMGTVIVSTAGARFKRVLENRIASVRWFGAVGNGTTDDTVAIQNALDAISSGDILYFPPGTYSISKVFVNTAGITLDGTGTIKATSGFYLKEGDFEARNLNFVASAYSTQARAISMGPADVEGRSRDVKGIKIHNCSFSGFFYSVDMRGGEYEYSGPPQYYLHNVEIIGCTSVAPVGSNAGHFQNTQTYNTTIMNCKTYNGQNATSYNFIQSNGWLKVIGNYDDNNSYGSCEVENNSSRAVIAGNTFRKKVWIDDSSNVTITGNVIEESIYLTVQSLDLESIIVTGNITNRIRIEQFGTTQNLAAKGRHIKISENIINGTSGNYGIFITGLGNDRFEDIELSGNMITGTYSSGKIGIVRSSGIKVLARDNIVNGTFVISGSGGTVNGVGNVGASYSGARNRLAASYNDVEYDGVVLLSPNGSKYKVKVSDSGTLSTEAL
;
A
#
# COMPACT_ATOMS: atom_id res chain seq x y z
N MET A 1 11.14 -58.79 -64.45
CA MET A 1 12.26 -58.78 -63.49
C MET A 1 12.34 -57.37 -62.93
N GLU A 2 12.48 -57.31 -61.62
CA GLU A 2 12.27 -56.18 -60.71
C GLU A 2 13.19 -54.97 -60.94
N GLY A 3 12.81 -53.83 -60.37
CA GLY A 3 13.73 -52.73 -60.08
C GLY A 3 13.06 -51.38 -59.85
N ASP A 4 12.30 -51.24 -58.76
CA ASP A 4 11.85 -49.96 -58.22
C ASP A 4 13.03 -49.09 -57.79
N ASN A 5 13.00 -47.79 -58.12
CA ASN A 5 13.85 -46.79 -57.46
C ASN A 5 13.05 -45.51 -57.25
N HIS A 6 12.61 -45.30 -56.01
CA HIS A 6 12.01 -44.06 -55.53
C HIS A 6 13.03 -42.92 -55.55
N ASN A 7 12.73 -41.85 -56.29
CA ASN A 7 13.45 -40.59 -56.20
C ASN A 7 12.80 -39.71 -55.12
N LYS A 8 13.58 -39.39 -54.07
CA LYS A 8 13.22 -38.42 -53.02
C LYS A 8 13.11 -37.03 -53.63
N HIS A 9 12.02 -36.32 -53.32
CA HIS A 9 11.91 -34.88 -53.55
C HIS A 9 12.73 -34.14 -52.50
N ASP A 10 13.87 -33.57 -52.91
CA ASP A 10 14.57 -32.53 -52.16
C ASP A 10 13.79 -31.21 -52.27
N VAL A 11 13.14 -30.80 -51.17
CA VAL A 11 12.56 -29.45 -51.05
C VAL A 11 13.63 -28.54 -50.47
N LYS A 12 14.15 -27.61 -51.28
CA LYS A 12 15.05 -26.55 -50.83
C LYS A 12 14.24 -25.39 -50.26
N CYS A 13 14.48 -25.04 -48.99
CA CYS A 13 14.02 -23.79 -48.40
C CYS A 13 14.89 -22.63 -48.89
N GLU A 14 14.33 -21.70 -49.66
CA GLU A 14 15.03 -20.49 -50.09
C GLU A 14 15.03 -19.42 -48.98
N THR A 15 16.18 -18.79 -48.78
CA THR A 15 16.38 -17.64 -47.88
C THR A 15 15.81 -16.36 -48.51
N VAL A 16 14.93 -15.66 -47.78
CA VAL A 16 14.44 -14.34 -48.19
C VAL A 16 15.56 -13.31 -48.02
N GLY A 17 16.11 -12.84 -49.14
CA GLY A 17 17.10 -11.78 -49.20
C GLY A 17 16.55 -10.42 -48.77
N LYS A 18 17.40 -9.62 -48.09
CA LYS A 18 17.16 -8.21 -47.76
C LYS A 18 16.97 -7.39 -49.04
N GLY A 19 15.87 -6.66 -49.14
CA GLY A 19 15.63 -5.67 -50.18
C GLY A 19 16.30 -4.34 -49.85
N ASP A 20 17.12 -3.86 -50.79
CA ASP A 20 17.87 -2.62 -50.76
C ASP A 20 17.01 -1.36 -50.60
N GLN A 21 17.58 -0.40 -49.88
CA GLN A 21 17.10 0.97 -49.81
C GLN A 21 17.46 1.73 -51.09
N ASN A 22 16.46 2.35 -51.71
CA ASN A 22 16.70 3.43 -52.67
C ASN A 22 16.00 4.70 -52.24
N GLN A 23 16.82 5.74 -52.09
CA GLN A 23 16.43 7.13 -51.92
C GLN A 23 15.77 7.67 -53.19
N ALA A 24 14.70 8.47 -53.02
CA ALA A 24 14.31 9.51 -53.96
C ALA A 24 13.77 10.71 -53.18
N GLY A 25 14.29 11.90 -53.52
CA GLY A 25 14.14 13.15 -52.78
C GLY A 25 12.78 13.86 -52.90
N LEU A 26 12.65 14.87 -52.03
CA LEU A 26 11.55 15.81 -51.79
C LEU A 26 11.20 16.68 -53.02
N PRO A 27 10.03 17.36 -53.04
CA PRO A 27 9.94 18.71 -52.45
C PRO A 27 8.62 18.97 -51.67
N GLY A 28 8.64 19.96 -50.77
CA GLY A 28 7.54 20.28 -49.86
C GLY A 28 6.53 21.33 -50.36
N SER A 29 5.46 21.53 -49.58
CA SER A 29 4.86 22.82 -49.15
C SER A 29 3.48 22.61 -48.50
N ASP A 30 3.27 23.38 -47.43
CA ASP A 30 2.04 24.01 -46.93
C ASP A 30 0.83 23.27 -46.31
N GLU A 31 0.60 23.69 -45.06
CA GLU A 31 -0.64 24.09 -44.38
C GLU A 31 -1.83 23.12 -44.12
N SER A 32 -2.04 22.89 -42.82
CA SER A 32 -3.28 23.01 -42.05
C SER A 32 -4.49 22.10 -42.36
N LYS A 33 -4.89 21.29 -41.36
CA LYS A 33 -6.27 21.27 -40.80
C LYS A 33 -6.38 20.36 -39.57
N ALA A 34 -7.21 20.81 -38.64
CA ALA A 34 -7.40 20.34 -37.27
C ALA A 34 -8.47 19.24 -37.10
N GLY A 35 -8.44 18.60 -35.92
CA GLY A 35 -9.59 17.93 -35.27
C GLY A 35 -9.35 16.44 -34.99
N LYS A 36 -9.54 15.88 -33.78
CA LYS A 36 -10.41 16.27 -32.67
C LYS A 36 -9.80 15.90 -31.31
N SER A 37 -9.78 16.88 -30.40
CA SER A 37 -9.70 16.67 -28.96
C SER A 37 -11.10 16.37 -28.40
N ILE A 38 -11.18 15.43 -27.46
CA ILE A 38 -12.42 15.10 -26.74
C ILE A 38 -12.72 16.25 -25.78
N SER A 39 -13.94 16.81 -25.85
CA SER A 39 -14.34 17.90 -24.97
C SER A 39 -14.53 17.42 -23.52
N ARG A 40 -14.11 18.25 -22.55
CA ARG A 40 -14.26 18.01 -21.10
C ARG A 40 -15.71 17.74 -20.65
N ARG A 41 -16.70 18.04 -21.48
CA ARG A 41 -18.12 17.77 -21.21
C ARG A 41 -18.52 16.31 -21.47
N ALA A 42 -17.73 15.55 -22.25
CA ALA A 42 -17.93 14.10 -22.45
C ALA A 42 -17.27 13.24 -21.36
N LEU A 43 -16.31 13.78 -20.61
CA LEU A 43 -15.65 13.09 -19.50
C LEU A 43 -16.46 13.16 -18.18
N VAL A 44 -17.36 14.14 -18.06
CA VAL A 44 -18.19 14.35 -16.85
C VAL A 44 -19.52 13.56 -16.90
N ALA A 45 -19.89 13.00 -18.05
CA ALA A 45 -21.10 12.17 -18.18
C ALA A 45 -20.87 10.68 -17.81
N SER A 46 -19.63 10.23 -17.64
CA SER A 46 -19.30 8.85 -17.21
C SER A 46 -19.04 8.72 -15.70
N MET A 47 -19.19 9.82 -14.95
CA MET A 47 -19.03 9.85 -13.49
C MET A 47 -20.22 10.57 -12.83
N GLY A 48 -21.39 9.96 -12.92
CA GLY A 48 -22.49 10.16 -11.98
C GLY A 48 -23.13 8.79 -11.71
N MET A 49 -23.68 8.43 -10.56
CA MET A 49 -23.89 9.05 -9.25
C MET A 49 -24.90 8.10 -8.59
N ALA A 50 -24.58 7.49 -7.42
CA ALA A 50 -25.56 7.06 -6.41
C ALA A 50 -24.80 6.47 -5.19
N GLY A 51 -24.85 7.01 -3.97
CA GLY A 51 -25.55 8.19 -3.50
C GLY A 51 -25.05 8.57 -2.10
N VAL A 52 -24.77 9.86 -1.92
CA VAL A 52 -24.63 10.53 -0.62
C VAL A 52 -25.96 11.21 -0.34
N ALA A 53 -26.60 10.88 0.77
CA ALA A 53 -27.74 11.65 1.30
C ALA A 53 -27.23 12.57 2.41
N LEU A 54 -27.20 13.87 2.12
CA LEU A 54 -27.11 14.96 3.09
C LEU A 54 -28.53 15.28 3.57
N ALA A 55 -28.75 15.26 4.89
CA ALA A 55 -29.94 15.83 5.50
C ALA A 55 -29.51 16.80 6.61
N THR A 56 -29.73 18.08 6.39
CA THR A 56 -29.65 19.13 7.40
C THR A 56 -31.01 19.83 7.54
N GLY A 57 -31.62 19.66 8.73
CA GLY A 57 -32.25 20.73 9.51
C GLY A 57 -33.71 21.13 9.25
N GLY A 58 -34.59 20.83 10.21
CA GLY A 58 -35.88 21.53 10.40
C GLY A 58 -36.80 20.87 11.44
N LEU A 59 -36.80 21.37 12.68
CA LEU A 59 -37.76 21.01 13.75
C LEU A 59 -39.20 21.42 13.41
N LEU A 60 -40.20 20.58 13.70
CA LEU A 60 -41.27 20.83 14.69
C LEU A 60 -42.40 19.75 14.66
N GLN A 61 -42.71 19.25 15.87
CA GLN A 61 -43.99 18.74 16.41
C GLN A 61 -44.68 17.48 15.81
N SER A 62 -44.56 16.35 16.52
CA SER A 62 -45.66 15.69 17.29
C SER A 62 -46.37 14.61 16.44
N SER A 63 -46.71 13.40 16.88
CA SER A 63 -46.97 12.80 18.18
C SER A 63 -47.06 11.26 18.03
N ALA A 64 -46.97 10.55 19.17
CA ALA A 64 -47.51 9.21 19.46
C ALA A 64 -46.74 7.91 19.09
N PHE A 65 -46.05 7.39 20.12
CA PHE A 65 -46.09 6.02 20.70
C PHE A 65 -46.39 4.79 19.82
N ALA A 66 -45.47 3.81 19.85
CA ALA A 66 -45.76 2.44 20.31
C ALA A 66 -44.47 1.70 20.74
N LEU A 67 -44.47 1.23 21.99
CA LEU A 67 -43.50 0.35 22.63
C LEU A 67 -43.74 -1.11 22.19
N GLY A 68 -42.66 -1.89 22.00
CA GLY A 68 -42.69 -3.34 21.85
C GLY A 68 -41.37 -3.96 22.30
N GLN A 69 -41.42 -4.74 23.38
CA GLN A 69 -40.32 -5.28 24.19
C GLN A 69 -39.31 -6.17 23.43
N GLY A 70 -38.07 -6.20 23.92
CA GLY A 70 -36.99 -7.00 23.35
C GLY A 70 -36.84 -8.42 23.89
N SER A 71 -35.91 -9.17 23.28
CA SER A 71 -35.03 -10.14 23.94
C SER A 71 -34.01 -10.68 22.92
N THR A 72 -32.73 -10.39 23.19
CA THR A 72 -31.53 -11.25 23.06
C THR A 72 -31.26 -12.15 21.84
N THR A 73 -29.98 -12.09 21.43
CA THR A 73 -29.21 -13.02 20.59
C THR A 73 -29.36 -14.51 20.97
N THR A 74 -29.07 -15.36 19.97
CA THR A 74 -28.87 -16.84 19.96
C THR A 74 -30.11 -17.73 19.92
N ASP A 75 -30.60 -18.08 18.72
CA ASP A 75 -30.96 -19.45 18.32
C ASP A 75 -31.52 -19.50 16.88
N SER A 76 -30.84 -20.21 15.99
CA SER A 76 -31.39 -20.91 14.80
C SER A 76 -30.31 -21.47 13.86
N THR A 77 -29.11 -21.76 14.40
CA THR A 77 -28.16 -22.68 13.78
C THR A 77 -28.61 -24.11 14.14
N TYR A 78 -28.88 -24.94 13.12
CA TYR A 78 -29.25 -26.37 13.18
C TYR A 78 -30.76 -26.73 13.28
N ASN A 79 -31.42 -26.87 12.13
CA ASN A 79 -32.00 -28.17 11.72
C ASN A 79 -32.26 -28.21 10.20
N PRO A 80 -32.23 -29.39 9.54
CA PRO A 80 -32.19 -29.54 8.09
C PRO A 80 -33.58 -29.54 7.43
N LEU A 81 -33.54 -29.32 6.11
CA LEU A 81 -34.63 -29.04 5.18
C LEU A 81 -35.75 -30.12 5.13
N LYS A 82 -37.00 -29.67 4.94
CA LYS A 82 -38.07 -30.46 4.32
C LYS A 82 -38.39 -29.88 2.95
N SER A 83 -38.16 -30.66 1.89
CA SER A 83 -38.77 -30.45 0.58
C SER A 83 -40.07 -31.26 0.51
N ALA A 84 -41.11 -30.64 -0.06
CA ALA A 84 -42.36 -31.30 -0.42
C ALA A 84 -42.08 -32.23 -1.63
N ASN A 85 -41.90 -33.52 -1.33
CA ASN A 85 -42.16 -34.71 -2.16
C ASN A 85 -41.19 -35.82 -1.68
N GLY A 86 -41.70 -36.68 -0.80
CA GLY A 86 -40.90 -37.63 -0.02
C GLY A 86 -40.30 -38.78 -0.82
N ASN A 87 -39.04 -38.64 -1.24
CA ASN A 87 -38.15 -39.76 -1.49
C ASN A 87 -36.74 -39.46 -0.98
N ALA A 88 -36.19 -40.39 -0.19
CA ALA A 88 -34.88 -40.28 0.44
C ALA A 88 -33.76 -40.57 -0.56
N VAL A 89 -32.77 -39.68 -0.66
CA VAL A 89 -31.52 -39.90 -1.41
C VAL A 89 -30.36 -39.78 -0.43
N GLY A 90 -29.56 -40.85 -0.34
CA GLY A 90 -28.46 -41.00 0.59
C GLY A 90 -27.34 -39.97 0.38
N ILE A 91 -26.80 -39.51 1.51
CA ILE A 91 -25.67 -38.59 1.59
C ILE A 91 -24.42 -39.29 1.04
N ARG A 92 -23.97 -38.84 -0.14
CA ARG A 92 -22.59 -38.99 -0.59
C ARG A 92 -21.92 -37.62 -0.51
N THR A 93 -20.75 -37.63 0.11
CA THR A 93 -19.79 -36.54 0.31
C THR A 93 -19.59 -35.72 -0.96
N VAL A 94 -19.95 -34.43 -0.92
CA VAL A 94 -19.64 -33.47 -1.99
C VAL A 94 -18.29 -32.82 -1.69
N ALA A 95 -17.22 -33.53 -2.04
CA ALA A 95 -16.15 -32.89 -2.79
C ALA A 95 -16.64 -32.78 -4.24
N GLU A 96 -16.26 -31.70 -4.94
CA GLU A 96 -16.69 -31.36 -6.32
C GLU A 96 -18.09 -30.77 -6.47
N GLN A 97 -18.20 -29.45 -6.27
CA GLN A 97 -19.00 -28.56 -7.14
C GLN A 97 -18.68 -27.09 -6.83
N VAL A 98 -17.50 -26.64 -7.26
CA VAL A 98 -17.24 -25.24 -7.63
C VAL A 98 -16.59 -25.32 -8.99
N VAL A 99 -17.41 -25.45 -10.03
CA VAL A 99 -16.96 -25.24 -11.40
C VAL A 99 -17.02 -23.73 -11.62
N ASP A 100 -15.85 -23.13 -11.47
CA ASP A 100 -15.35 -21.93 -12.14
C ASP A 100 -16.38 -21.04 -12.87
N GLU A 101 -16.77 -19.94 -12.20
CA GLU A 101 -17.30 -18.74 -12.85
C GLU A 101 -16.54 -17.50 -12.32
N ARG A 102 -15.20 -17.48 -12.38
CA ARG A 102 -14.41 -16.22 -12.24
C ARG A 102 -13.08 -16.26 -12.99
N VAL A 103 -13.11 -16.54 -14.28
CA VAL A 103 -12.05 -16.09 -15.20
C VAL A 103 -12.44 -14.71 -15.72
N PRO A 104 -11.78 -13.60 -15.32
CA PRO A 104 -11.93 -12.34 -16.03
C PRO A 104 -11.54 -12.57 -17.49
N SER A 105 -12.45 -12.26 -18.40
CA SER A 105 -12.36 -12.43 -19.85
C SER A 105 -11.31 -11.50 -20.49
N MET A 106 -10.03 -11.71 -20.17
CA MET A 106 -8.89 -10.98 -20.73
C MET A 106 -7.86 -11.90 -21.41
N ILE A 107 -8.19 -13.19 -21.63
CA ILE A 107 -7.32 -14.15 -22.34
C ILE A 107 -8.02 -14.72 -23.59
N GLN A 108 -8.83 -13.91 -24.29
CA GLN A 108 -9.37 -14.34 -25.59
C GLN A 108 -9.62 -13.22 -26.61
N ALA A 109 -8.89 -12.11 -26.53
CA ALA A 109 -8.86 -11.14 -27.61
C ALA A 109 -7.44 -10.60 -27.77
N GLN A 110 -6.98 -10.58 -29.02
CA GLN A 110 -5.67 -10.12 -29.50
C GLN A 110 -4.52 -11.13 -29.37
N VAL A 111 -4.63 -12.22 -30.15
CA VAL A 111 -3.46 -12.75 -30.85
C VAL A 111 -2.95 -11.62 -31.75
N PRO A 112 -1.72 -11.10 -31.58
CA PRO A 112 -1.17 -10.17 -32.55
C PRO A 112 -1.04 -10.93 -33.86
N THR A 113 -1.80 -10.55 -34.88
CA THR A 113 -1.62 -10.98 -36.26
C THR A 113 -0.32 -10.38 -36.81
N MET A 114 0.81 -10.94 -36.37
CA MET A 114 2.14 -10.78 -36.97
C MET A 114 2.91 -12.12 -36.84
N ALA A 115 2.28 -13.25 -37.16
CA ALA A 115 2.95 -14.53 -37.39
C ALA A 115 2.12 -15.54 -38.19
N THR A 116 1.16 -15.08 -39.00
CA THR A 116 0.45 -15.92 -39.99
C THR A 116 0.81 -15.52 -41.42
N ALA A 117 2.07 -15.12 -41.62
CA ALA A 117 2.70 -15.44 -42.90
C ALA A 117 2.92 -16.96 -42.86
N LEU A 118 2.30 -17.67 -43.81
CA LEU A 118 2.37 -19.12 -44.00
C LEU A 118 3.81 -19.63 -43.80
N ILE A 119 4.13 -20.06 -42.58
CA ILE A 119 5.21 -21.03 -42.38
C ILE A 119 4.54 -22.33 -42.79
N ASP A 120 4.93 -22.85 -43.95
CA ASP A 120 4.55 -24.20 -44.36
C ASP A 120 4.79 -25.15 -43.17
N GLU A 121 3.79 -25.93 -42.75
CA GLU A 121 3.96 -26.86 -41.63
C GLU A 121 5.09 -27.87 -41.92
N SER A 122 5.47 -28.06 -43.19
CA SER A 122 6.64 -28.84 -43.58
C SER A 122 7.99 -28.18 -43.27
N CYS A 123 8.02 -26.92 -42.81
CA CYS A 123 9.23 -26.14 -42.50
C CYS A 123 9.49 -25.96 -40.99
N VAL A 124 8.62 -26.49 -40.13
CA VAL A 124 8.78 -26.47 -38.67
C VAL A 124 9.22 -27.84 -38.17
N LEU A 125 10.48 -27.97 -37.75
CA LEU A 125 10.98 -29.23 -37.21
C LEU A 125 10.59 -29.34 -35.73
N LYS A 126 9.67 -30.26 -35.41
CA LYS A 126 9.41 -30.67 -34.03
C LYS A 126 10.62 -31.43 -33.50
N ILE A 127 11.16 -30.98 -32.38
CA ILE A 127 12.43 -31.49 -31.84
C ILE A 127 12.44 -31.36 -30.33
N THR A 128 13.20 -32.19 -29.64
CA THR A 128 13.50 -32.00 -28.21
C THR A 128 14.76 -31.16 -28.02
N ILE A 129 14.95 -30.58 -26.83
CA ILE A 129 16.20 -29.91 -26.44
C ILE A 129 17.38 -30.87 -26.56
N ALA A 130 17.20 -32.14 -26.16
CA ALA A 130 18.23 -33.16 -26.25
C ALA A 130 18.65 -33.43 -27.71
N GLU A 131 17.69 -33.56 -28.61
CA GLU A 131 17.94 -33.75 -30.04
C GLU A 131 18.61 -32.52 -30.65
N LEU A 132 18.14 -31.32 -30.32
CA LEU A 132 18.71 -30.06 -30.79
C LEU A 132 20.17 -29.91 -30.32
N ARG A 133 20.47 -30.26 -29.06
CA ARG A 133 21.84 -30.32 -28.53
C ARG A 133 22.70 -31.36 -29.25
N SER A 134 22.14 -32.50 -29.63
CA SER A 134 22.88 -33.59 -30.29
C SER A 134 23.23 -33.31 -31.76
N MET A 135 22.70 -32.24 -32.36
CA MET A 135 22.87 -31.94 -33.78
C MET A 135 24.35 -31.75 -34.16
N SER A 136 24.81 -32.54 -35.14
CA SER A 136 26.23 -32.65 -35.53
C SER A 136 26.56 -32.06 -36.91
N GLY A 137 25.58 -31.43 -37.58
CA GLY A 137 25.74 -30.82 -38.91
C GLY A 137 25.14 -29.41 -38.99
N THR A 138 25.25 -28.77 -40.17
CA THR A 138 24.62 -27.46 -40.41
C THR A 138 23.10 -27.59 -40.24
N PRO A 139 22.46 -26.75 -39.42
CA PRO A 139 21.01 -26.78 -39.24
C PRO A 139 20.29 -26.60 -40.57
N ALA A 140 19.52 -27.60 -40.99
CA ALA A 140 18.82 -27.61 -42.27
C ALA A 140 17.46 -26.88 -42.24
N GLY A 141 16.91 -26.64 -41.05
CA GLY A 141 15.63 -25.98 -40.84
C GLY A 141 15.78 -24.49 -40.51
N SER A 142 14.82 -23.68 -40.94
CA SER A 142 14.75 -22.27 -40.56
C SER A 142 14.07 -22.05 -39.21
N VAL A 143 13.22 -23.00 -38.77
CA VAL A 143 12.42 -22.92 -37.54
C VAL A 143 12.34 -24.29 -36.85
N TYR A 144 12.55 -24.30 -35.55
CA TYR A 144 12.54 -25.48 -34.69
C TYR A 144 11.48 -25.30 -33.60
N TYR A 145 10.56 -26.25 -33.45
CA TYR A 145 9.58 -26.22 -32.37
C TYR A 145 9.99 -27.22 -31.30
N VAL A 146 10.42 -26.73 -30.14
CA VAL A 146 10.75 -27.57 -29.00
C VAL A 146 9.48 -28.18 -28.42
N THR A 147 9.49 -29.49 -28.16
CA THR A 147 8.33 -30.25 -27.65
C THR A 147 8.49 -30.79 -26.23
N ASP A 148 9.61 -30.51 -25.57
CA ASP A 148 9.82 -30.90 -24.17
C ASP A 148 8.73 -30.27 -23.29
N PRO A 149 8.06 -31.07 -22.43
CA PRO A 149 7.05 -30.56 -21.51
C PRO A 149 7.57 -29.39 -20.67
N ASP A 150 6.73 -28.35 -20.57
CA ASP A 150 7.01 -27.09 -19.88
C ASP A 150 8.17 -26.25 -20.48
N LYS A 151 8.67 -26.64 -21.65
CA LYS A 151 9.75 -25.95 -22.37
C LYS A 151 9.42 -25.76 -23.84
N GLU A 152 8.16 -25.95 -24.21
CA GLU A 152 7.69 -25.83 -25.58
C GLU A 152 7.92 -24.42 -26.12
N GLY A 153 8.12 -24.31 -27.42
CA GLY A 153 8.22 -23.03 -28.10
C GLY A 153 9.16 -23.04 -29.30
N VAL A 154 9.15 -21.91 -30.00
CA VAL A 154 9.87 -21.74 -31.26
C VAL A 154 11.32 -21.31 -31.01
N PHE A 155 12.23 -21.93 -31.75
CA PHE A 155 13.65 -21.60 -31.82
C PHE A 155 14.07 -21.36 -33.26
N ILE A 156 14.97 -20.40 -33.46
CA ILE A 156 15.55 -20.05 -34.75
C ILE A 156 17.06 -20.24 -34.66
N TYR A 157 17.65 -20.89 -35.66
CA TYR A 157 19.11 -20.96 -35.77
C TYR A 157 19.68 -19.58 -36.10
N ASP A 158 20.62 -19.11 -35.29
CA ASP A 158 21.36 -17.87 -35.53
C ASP A 158 22.82 -18.20 -35.92
N PRO A 159 23.18 -18.15 -37.21
CA PRO A 159 24.56 -18.42 -37.65
C PRO A 159 25.53 -17.29 -37.28
N ALA A 160 25.05 -16.09 -36.94
CA ALA A 160 25.91 -14.97 -36.59
C ALA A 160 26.38 -15.03 -35.13
N ASP A 161 25.66 -15.74 -34.27
CA ASP A 161 26.06 -15.95 -32.89
C ASP A 161 26.97 -17.16 -32.73
N THR A 162 28.25 -16.88 -32.47
CA THR A 162 29.28 -17.89 -32.23
C THR A 162 29.75 -17.94 -30.77
N ALA A 163 29.16 -17.14 -29.88
CA ALA A 163 29.71 -16.87 -28.55
C ALA A 163 28.76 -17.20 -27.41
N SER A 164 27.45 -17.07 -27.59
CA SER A 164 26.51 -17.34 -26.50
C SER A 164 26.60 -18.79 -26.04
N LEU A 165 26.52 -18.97 -24.72
CA LEU A 165 26.49 -20.26 -24.08
C LEU A 165 25.09 -20.86 -24.11
N ASP A 166 25.01 -22.19 -24.02
CA ASP A 166 23.74 -22.88 -23.78
C ASP A 166 23.25 -22.52 -22.38
N ASN A 167 22.01 -22.06 -22.28
CA ASN A 167 21.39 -21.72 -21.00
C ASN A 167 20.08 -22.50 -20.77
N MET A 168 19.82 -23.53 -21.58
CA MET A 168 18.62 -24.39 -21.57
C MET A 168 17.28 -23.70 -21.86
N GLY A 169 17.18 -22.39 -21.63
CA GLY A 169 15.94 -21.62 -21.78
C GLY A 169 15.87 -20.89 -23.12
N THR A 170 16.67 -19.84 -23.29
CA THR A 170 16.61 -18.94 -24.45
C THR A 170 17.66 -19.23 -25.52
N VAL A 171 18.72 -19.95 -25.17
CA VAL A 171 19.78 -20.35 -26.08
C VAL A 171 20.09 -21.82 -25.87
N ILE A 172 19.98 -22.61 -26.93
CA ILE A 172 20.47 -24.00 -26.96
C ILE A 172 21.65 -24.07 -27.91
N VAL A 173 22.73 -24.75 -27.51
CA VAL A 173 23.92 -24.93 -28.35
C VAL A 173 24.09 -26.40 -28.68
N SER A 174 24.21 -26.70 -29.97
CA SER A 174 24.46 -28.06 -30.44
C SER A 174 25.92 -28.48 -30.32
N THR A 175 26.20 -29.79 -30.43
CA THR A 175 27.58 -30.32 -30.48
C THR A 175 28.39 -29.77 -31.66
N ALA A 176 27.74 -29.42 -32.76
CA ALA A 176 28.36 -28.71 -33.89
C ALA A 176 28.60 -27.21 -33.64
N GLY A 177 28.17 -26.68 -32.49
CA GLY A 177 28.27 -25.25 -32.17
C GLY A 177 27.20 -24.39 -32.83
N ALA A 178 26.14 -24.93 -33.42
CA ALA A 178 25.01 -24.10 -33.85
C ALA A 178 24.23 -23.55 -32.64
N ARG A 179 23.87 -22.25 -32.66
CA ARG A 179 23.14 -21.55 -31.60
C ARG A 179 21.68 -21.38 -32.03
N PHE A 180 20.77 -21.85 -31.20
CA PHE A 180 19.34 -21.75 -31.46
C PHE A 180 18.73 -20.79 -30.44
N LYS A 181 18.10 -19.72 -30.94
CA LYS A 181 17.52 -18.64 -30.15
C LYS A 181 16.03 -18.85 -30.00
N ARG A 182 15.54 -18.92 -28.77
CA ARG A 182 14.11 -18.97 -28.49
C ARG A 182 13.47 -17.64 -28.91
N VAL A 183 12.33 -17.73 -29.58
CA VAL A 183 11.47 -16.58 -29.86
C VAL A 183 10.70 -16.24 -28.59
N LEU A 184 10.96 -15.06 -28.02
CA LEU A 184 10.26 -14.54 -26.84
C LEU A 184 8.98 -13.82 -27.26
N GLU A 185 7.89 -14.57 -27.40
CA GLU A 185 6.57 -13.99 -27.66
C GLU A 185 6.19 -13.01 -26.55
N ASN A 186 5.82 -11.79 -26.93
CA ASN A 186 5.46 -10.70 -26.01
C ASN A 186 6.50 -10.41 -24.91
N ARG A 187 7.78 -10.74 -25.15
CA ARG A 187 8.88 -10.52 -24.20
C ARG A 187 8.74 -11.32 -22.88
N ILE A 188 8.06 -12.46 -22.93
CA ILE A 188 7.84 -13.32 -21.77
C ILE A 188 8.82 -14.48 -21.78
N ALA A 189 9.48 -14.73 -20.65
CA ALA A 189 10.25 -15.93 -20.40
C ALA A 189 9.69 -16.71 -19.21
N SER A 190 9.55 -18.02 -19.32
CA SER A 190 9.10 -18.88 -18.21
C SER A 190 10.28 -19.41 -17.41
N VAL A 191 10.18 -19.42 -16.08
CA VAL A 191 11.18 -20.05 -15.20
C VAL A 191 11.38 -21.55 -15.49
N ARG A 192 10.34 -22.24 -15.99
CA ARG A 192 10.42 -23.68 -16.30
C ARG A 192 11.33 -24.01 -17.47
N TRP A 193 11.54 -23.05 -18.38
CA TRP A 193 12.49 -23.18 -19.50
C TRP A 193 13.92 -23.38 -19.00
N PHE A 194 14.24 -22.78 -17.84
CA PHE A 194 15.54 -22.84 -17.20
C PHE A 194 15.65 -23.94 -16.14
N GLY A 195 14.65 -24.82 -16.07
CA GLY A 195 14.69 -26.04 -15.26
C GLY A 195 14.07 -25.90 -13.87
N ALA A 196 13.39 -24.79 -13.59
CA ALA A 196 12.62 -24.65 -12.35
C ALA A 196 11.48 -25.69 -12.34
N VAL A 197 11.40 -26.46 -11.25
CA VAL A 197 10.46 -27.58 -11.12
C VAL A 197 9.15 -27.13 -10.47
N GLY A 198 9.20 -26.24 -9.46
CA GLY A 198 8.00 -25.68 -8.87
C GLY A 198 7.17 -26.69 -8.04
N ASN A 199 7.82 -27.68 -7.41
CA ASN A 199 7.17 -28.71 -6.58
C ASN A 199 7.22 -28.44 -5.06
N GLY A 200 7.86 -27.35 -4.63
CA GLY A 200 7.99 -26.91 -3.25
C GLY A 200 9.09 -27.58 -2.43
N THR A 201 9.84 -28.51 -3.04
CA THR A 201 10.93 -29.28 -2.40
C THR A 201 12.26 -29.19 -3.15
N THR A 202 12.23 -29.16 -4.48
CA THR A 202 13.41 -28.90 -5.32
C THR A 202 13.87 -27.45 -5.10
N ASP A 203 15.17 -27.26 -4.93
CA ASP A 203 15.77 -25.94 -4.90
C ASP A 203 15.82 -25.36 -6.33
N ASP A 204 14.94 -24.40 -6.61
CA ASP A 204 14.80 -23.75 -7.90
C ASP A 204 15.68 -22.48 -8.02
N THR A 205 16.53 -22.19 -7.01
CA THR A 205 17.33 -20.95 -6.95
C THR A 205 18.17 -20.73 -8.21
N VAL A 206 18.95 -21.73 -8.62
CA VAL A 206 19.86 -21.61 -9.77
C VAL A 206 19.09 -21.46 -11.08
N ALA A 207 18.00 -22.21 -11.25
CA ALA A 207 17.16 -22.12 -12.44
C ALA A 207 16.53 -20.74 -12.59
N ILE A 208 16.01 -20.17 -11.50
CA ILE A 208 15.41 -18.84 -11.50
C ILE A 208 16.46 -17.74 -11.70
N GLN A 209 17.65 -17.87 -11.09
CA GLN A 209 18.74 -16.93 -11.34
C GLN A 209 19.18 -16.95 -12.80
N ASN A 210 19.36 -18.13 -13.40
CA ASN A 210 19.69 -18.27 -14.82
C ASN A 210 18.61 -17.64 -15.72
N ALA A 211 17.34 -17.75 -15.33
CA ALA A 211 16.24 -17.13 -16.07
C ALA A 211 16.31 -15.59 -16.02
N LEU A 212 16.60 -15.01 -14.86
CA LEU A 212 16.80 -13.56 -14.70
C LEU A 212 18.02 -13.05 -15.47
N ASP A 213 19.11 -13.82 -15.47
CA ASP A 213 20.36 -13.46 -16.16
C ASP A 213 20.21 -13.54 -17.70
N ALA A 214 19.21 -14.27 -18.19
CA ALA A 214 18.95 -14.48 -19.62
C ALA A 214 17.96 -13.50 -20.25
N ILE A 215 17.24 -12.70 -19.45
CA ILE A 215 16.24 -11.73 -19.92
C ILE A 215 16.76 -10.29 -19.86
N SER A 216 16.15 -9.43 -20.67
CA SER A 216 16.56 -8.03 -20.85
C SER A 216 15.58 -7.05 -20.21
N SER A 217 16.02 -5.79 -20.08
CA SER A 217 15.18 -4.72 -19.56
C SER A 217 13.89 -4.55 -20.35
N GLY A 218 12.74 -4.64 -19.69
CA GLY A 218 11.40 -4.60 -20.26
C GLY A 218 10.77 -5.98 -20.49
N ASP A 219 11.48 -7.06 -20.16
CA ASP A 219 10.96 -8.43 -20.25
C ASP A 219 10.20 -8.84 -18.98
N ILE A 220 9.35 -9.85 -19.13
CA ILE A 220 8.56 -10.46 -18.05
C ILE A 220 9.13 -11.86 -17.76
N LEU A 221 9.53 -12.09 -16.51
CA LEU A 221 9.78 -13.43 -15.99
C LEU A 221 8.47 -14.00 -15.42
N TYR A 222 7.92 -14.98 -16.13
CA TYR A 222 6.67 -15.64 -15.79
C TYR A 222 6.89 -16.86 -14.89
N PHE A 223 6.09 -16.95 -13.84
CA PHE A 223 6.02 -18.06 -12.91
C PHE A 223 4.69 -18.81 -13.11
N PRO A 224 4.68 -19.92 -13.87
CA PRO A 224 3.51 -20.79 -13.97
C PRO A 224 3.05 -21.30 -12.59
N PRO A 225 1.80 -21.76 -12.44
CA PRO A 225 1.32 -22.39 -11.21
C PRO A 225 2.31 -23.45 -10.69
N GLY A 226 2.63 -23.39 -9.40
CA GLY A 226 3.66 -24.21 -8.76
C GLY A 226 4.19 -23.56 -7.50
N THR A 227 4.96 -24.29 -6.70
CA THR A 227 5.68 -23.75 -5.54
C THR A 227 7.19 -23.82 -5.79
N TYR A 228 7.84 -22.68 -5.95
CA TYR A 228 9.26 -22.59 -6.25
C TYR A 228 10.04 -22.33 -4.96
N SER A 229 10.81 -23.31 -4.51
CA SER A 229 11.62 -23.17 -3.29
C SER A 229 12.93 -22.49 -3.66
N ILE A 230 13.23 -21.35 -3.04
CA ILE A 230 14.47 -20.60 -3.29
C ILE A 230 15.15 -20.18 -1.98
N SER A 231 16.46 -19.95 -2.05
CA SER A 231 17.27 -19.49 -0.92
C SER A 231 17.44 -17.97 -0.89
N LYS A 232 18.01 -17.37 -1.95
CA LYS A 232 18.12 -15.93 -2.25
C LYS A 232 18.37 -15.74 -3.73
N VAL A 233 17.63 -14.85 -4.38
CA VAL A 233 17.78 -14.55 -5.82
C VAL A 233 18.03 -13.06 -6.03
N PHE A 234 18.99 -12.71 -6.88
CA PHE A 234 19.31 -11.32 -7.20
C PHE A 234 18.69 -10.89 -8.53
N VAL A 235 18.02 -9.73 -8.52
CA VAL A 235 17.52 -9.09 -9.74
C VAL A 235 18.53 -8.02 -10.16
N ASN A 236 19.42 -8.39 -11.07
CA ASN A 236 20.57 -7.58 -11.51
C ASN A 236 20.26 -6.63 -12.67
N THR A 237 19.10 -6.79 -13.32
CA THR A 237 18.70 -6.06 -14.52
C THR A 237 17.55 -5.10 -14.17
N ALA A 238 17.63 -3.86 -14.63
CA ALA A 238 16.54 -2.89 -14.50
C ALA A 238 15.38 -3.22 -15.45
N GLY A 239 14.15 -2.83 -15.14
CA GLY A 239 13.03 -2.98 -16.07
C GLY A 239 12.41 -4.38 -16.10
N ILE A 240 12.65 -5.21 -15.08
CA ILE A 240 12.15 -6.59 -15.03
C ILE A 240 10.79 -6.64 -14.35
N THR A 241 9.86 -7.39 -14.94
CA THR A 241 8.58 -7.75 -14.30
C THR A 241 8.58 -9.23 -13.90
N LEU A 242 8.27 -9.54 -12.64
CA LEU A 242 7.91 -10.88 -12.18
C LEU A 242 6.38 -11.01 -12.19
N ASP A 243 5.84 -12.00 -12.89
CA ASP A 243 4.40 -12.17 -13.06
C ASP A 243 3.99 -13.65 -13.02
N GLY A 244 2.70 -13.91 -12.83
CA GLY A 244 2.10 -15.23 -12.80
C GLY A 244 1.48 -15.54 -11.44
N THR A 245 1.04 -16.79 -11.27
CA THR A 245 0.31 -17.23 -10.06
C THR A 245 1.13 -18.22 -9.23
N GLY A 246 2.43 -18.37 -9.54
CA GLY A 246 3.35 -19.19 -8.76
C GLY A 246 3.45 -18.77 -7.30
N THR A 247 3.76 -19.73 -6.44
CA THR A 247 4.12 -19.49 -5.04
C THR A 247 5.63 -19.55 -4.89
N ILE A 248 6.22 -18.49 -4.35
CA ILE A 248 7.64 -18.40 -4.04
C ILE A 248 7.81 -18.76 -2.56
N LYS A 249 8.54 -19.84 -2.28
CA LYS A 249 8.80 -20.32 -0.93
C LYS A 249 10.24 -19.99 -0.54
N ALA A 250 10.44 -19.04 0.36
CA ALA A 250 11.78 -18.53 0.67
C ALA A 250 11.86 -17.88 2.06
N THR A 251 13.01 -17.94 2.74
CA THR A 251 13.31 -17.00 3.85
C THR A 251 13.95 -15.71 3.32
N SER A 252 14.73 -15.80 2.25
CA SER A 252 15.26 -14.65 1.50
C SER A 252 14.79 -14.75 0.06
N GLY A 253 13.79 -13.96 -0.34
CA GLY A 253 13.23 -14.02 -1.69
C GLY A 253 14.08 -13.28 -2.71
N PHE A 254 13.49 -12.26 -3.33
CA PHE A 254 14.15 -11.45 -4.36
C PHE A 254 14.84 -10.22 -3.75
N TYR A 255 16.11 -10.06 -4.09
CA TYR A 255 16.95 -8.94 -3.66
C TYR A 255 17.27 -8.08 -4.87
N LEU A 256 16.70 -6.88 -4.89
CA LEU A 256 16.78 -5.99 -6.04
C LEU A 256 18.11 -5.27 -6.04
N LYS A 257 18.83 -5.36 -7.17
CA LYS A 257 20.01 -4.55 -7.41
C LYS A 257 19.67 -3.34 -8.28
N GLU A 258 18.62 -3.36 -9.09
CA GLU A 258 18.28 -2.26 -10.01
C GLU A 258 16.83 -1.78 -9.85
N GLY A 259 16.50 -0.67 -10.52
CA GLY A 259 15.16 -0.06 -10.52
C GLY A 259 14.24 -0.56 -11.65
N ASP A 260 13.13 0.17 -11.83
CA ASP A 260 12.09 -0.12 -12.82
C ASP A 260 11.59 -1.57 -12.72
N PHE A 261 11.48 -2.07 -11.49
CA PHE A 261 11.09 -3.44 -11.16
C PHE A 261 9.60 -3.52 -10.86
N GLU A 262 8.95 -4.59 -11.31
CA GLU A 262 7.58 -4.91 -10.91
C GLU A 262 7.48 -6.37 -10.46
N ALA A 263 6.82 -6.63 -9.34
CA ALA A 263 6.31 -7.95 -9.00
C ALA A 263 4.79 -7.88 -8.93
N ARG A 264 4.09 -8.76 -9.63
CA ARG A 264 2.63 -8.81 -9.57
C ARG A 264 2.02 -10.19 -9.61
N ASN A 265 0.84 -10.32 -8.99
CA ASN A 265 -0.01 -11.52 -8.96
C ASN A 265 0.59 -12.77 -8.27
N LEU A 266 1.80 -12.66 -7.72
CA LEU A 266 2.54 -13.76 -7.12
C LEU A 266 2.16 -13.98 -5.65
N ASN A 267 2.35 -15.21 -5.20
CA ASN A 267 2.23 -15.59 -3.80
C ASN A 267 3.62 -15.81 -3.21
N PHE A 268 3.85 -15.33 -1.99
CA PHE A 268 5.11 -15.50 -1.27
C PHE A 268 4.83 -16.15 0.08
N VAL A 269 5.59 -17.19 0.41
CA VAL A 269 5.47 -17.90 1.69
C VAL A 269 6.87 -18.08 2.29
N ALA A 270 7.04 -17.68 3.55
CA ALA A 270 8.26 -17.91 4.27
C ALA A 270 8.50 -19.42 4.44
N SER A 271 9.67 -19.92 4.06
CA SER A 271 10.02 -21.33 4.32
C SER A 271 10.23 -21.59 5.82
N ALA A 272 10.70 -20.57 6.54
CA ALA A 272 10.76 -20.50 7.99
C ALA A 272 10.75 -19.03 8.44
N TYR A 273 10.16 -18.76 9.61
CA TYR A 273 10.25 -17.45 10.24
C TYR A 273 11.68 -17.17 10.73
N SER A 274 12.13 -15.93 10.50
CA SER A 274 13.37 -15.36 10.99
C SER A 274 13.24 -13.84 10.98
N THR A 275 13.95 -13.12 11.86
CA THR A 275 13.97 -11.65 11.83
C THR A 275 14.59 -11.08 10.54
N GLN A 276 15.34 -11.91 9.81
CA GLN A 276 15.89 -11.59 8.49
C GLN A 276 14.98 -12.02 7.34
N ALA A 277 13.80 -12.59 7.61
CA ALA A 277 12.92 -13.10 6.56
C ALA A 277 12.35 -11.95 5.73
N ARG A 278 12.65 -11.92 4.43
CA ARG A 278 12.22 -10.91 3.44
C ARG A 278 11.74 -11.58 2.16
N ALA A 279 10.58 -11.21 1.65
CA ALA A 279 10.11 -11.73 0.36
C ALA A 279 10.66 -10.91 -0.81
N ILE A 280 10.60 -9.58 -0.71
CA ILE A 280 11.20 -8.66 -1.67
C ILE A 280 11.96 -7.59 -0.89
N SER A 281 13.24 -7.41 -1.21
CA SER A 281 14.13 -6.52 -0.46
C SER A 281 15.02 -5.69 -1.37
N MET A 282 15.31 -4.47 -0.93
CA MET A 282 16.41 -3.66 -1.42
C MET A 282 16.99 -2.89 -0.24
N GLY A 283 18.31 -2.92 -0.08
CA GLY A 283 19.00 -2.08 0.89
C GLY A 283 20.45 -1.80 0.54
N PRO A 284 21.15 -0.95 1.34
CA PRO A 284 22.51 -0.51 1.04
C PRO A 284 23.52 -1.66 0.85
N ALA A 285 23.45 -2.70 1.68
CA ALA A 285 24.30 -3.89 1.55
C ALA A 285 24.07 -4.64 0.23
N ASP A 286 22.88 -4.49 -0.38
CA ASP A 286 22.61 -5.07 -1.68
C ASP A 286 23.17 -4.21 -2.81
N VAL A 287 23.35 -2.92 -2.63
CA VAL A 287 23.80 -2.01 -3.70
C VAL A 287 25.11 -1.31 -3.35
N GLU A 288 25.98 -2.00 -2.62
CA GLU A 288 27.26 -1.47 -2.15
C GLU A 288 28.07 -0.83 -3.29
N GLY A 289 28.64 0.35 -3.02
CA GLY A 289 29.42 1.13 -4.00
C GLY A 289 28.59 1.87 -5.07
N ARG A 290 27.26 1.87 -4.99
CA ARG A 290 26.40 2.64 -5.91
C ARG A 290 26.53 4.15 -5.69
N SER A 291 26.47 4.91 -6.79
CA SER A 291 26.54 6.37 -6.85
C SER A 291 25.35 7.03 -7.56
N ARG A 292 24.29 6.25 -7.87
CA ARG A 292 23.09 6.73 -8.59
C ARG A 292 21.82 6.30 -7.88
N ASP A 293 20.77 7.09 -8.04
CA ASP A 293 19.45 6.80 -7.48
C ASP A 293 18.78 5.61 -8.15
N VAL A 294 17.88 4.97 -7.40
CA VAL A 294 17.01 3.88 -7.86
C VAL A 294 15.57 4.38 -7.86
N LYS A 295 14.78 3.97 -8.85
CA LYS A 295 13.38 4.38 -8.93
C LYS A 295 12.48 3.28 -9.47
N GLY A 296 11.17 3.44 -9.28
CA GLY A 296 10.17 2.68 -10.02
C GLY A 296 10.03 1.25 -9.56
N ILE A 297 9.95 1.03 -8.24
CA ILE A 297 9.72 -0.30 -7.66
C ILE A 297 8.23 -0.48 -7.43
N LYS A 298 7.63 -1.50 -8.02
CA LYS A 298 6.19 -1.76 -7.97
C LYS A 298 5.92 -3.17 -7.48
N ILE A 299 5.02 -3.31 -6.53
CA ILE A 299 4.63 -4.59 -5.94
C ILE A 299 3.10 -4.60 -5.88
N HIS A 300 2.46 -5.28 -6.82
CA HIS A 300 1.02 -5.16 -7.06
C HIS A 300 0.30 -6.50 -6.96
N ASN A 301 -0.80 -6.55 -6.23
CA ASN A 301 -1.66 -7.75 -6.13
C ASN A 301 -0.91 -9.02 -5.67
N CYS A 302 0.14 -8.87 -4.87
CA CYS A 302 0.89 -10.00 -4.32
C CYS A 302 0.35 -10.41 -2.95
N SER A 303 0.49 -11.69 -2.61
CA SER A 303 0.22 -12.19 -1.25
C SER A 303 1.51 -12.59 -0.54
N PHE A 304 1.59 -12.37 0.77
CA PHE A 304 2.76 -12.68 1.58
C PHE A 304 2.36 -13.36 2.88
N SER A 305 3.07 -14.41 3.27
CA SER A 305 2.80 -15.14 4.51
C SER A 305 4.09 -15.53 5.23
N GLY A 306 4.17 -15.25 6.53
CA GLY A 306 5.21 -15.79 7.42
C GLY A 306 6.52 -15.00 7.49
N PHE A 307 6.63 -13.88 6.77
CA PHE A 307 7.82 -13.02 6.77
C PHE A 307 7.87 -12.07 7.97
N PHE A 308 9.08 -11.61 8.32
CA PHE A 308 9.26 -10.53 9.28
C PHE A 308 8.94 -9.17 8.65
N TYR A 309 9.48 -8.91 7.45
CA TYR A 309 8.97 -7.87 6.56
C TYR A 309 8.71 -8.54 5.21
N SER A 310 7.50 -8.40 4.71
CA SER A 310 7.17 -8.92 3.37
C SER A 310 7.90 -8.12 2.31
N VAL A 311 7.88 -6.80 2.46
CA VAL A 311 8.61 -5.87 1.61
C VAL A 311 9.49 -4.99 2.50
N ASP A 312 10.78 -4.90 2.16
CA ASP A 312 11.76 -4.08 2.87
C ASP A 312 12.53 -3.22 1.87
N MET A 313 12.16 -1.95 1.78
CA MET A 313 12.70 -0.98 0.82
C MET A 313 13.53 0.06 1.55
N ARG A 314 14.84 0.03 1.36
CA ARG A 314 15.78 0.89 2.06
C ARG A 314 16.68 1.63 1.08
N GLY A 315 16.57 2.96 1.03
CA GLY A 315 17.54 3.85 0.38
C GLY A 315 18.80 4.11 1.22
N GLY A 316 18.76 3.76 2.50
CA GLY A 316 19.87 3.91 3.44
C GLY A 316 19.61 3.18 4.77
N GLU A 317 20.43 3.46 5.77
CA GLU A 317 20.32 2.82 7.07
C GLU A 317 19.26 3.46 7.98
N TYR A 318 18.87 2.72 9.02
CA TYR A 318 17.90 3.18 10.03
C TYR A 318 18.40 4.43 10.77
N GLU A 319 19.68 4.44 11.17
CA GLU A 319 20.30 5.59 11.85
C GLU A 319 20.80 6.60 10.82
N TYR A 320 20.57 7.89 11.07
CA TYR A 320 21.08 8.95 10.21
C TYR A 320 22.61 9.02 10.31
N SER A 321 23.31 8.60 9.25
CA SER A 321 24.77 8.63 9.16
C SER A 321 25.32 9.72 8.22
N GLY A 322 24.45 10.61 7.72
CA GLY A 322 24.80 11.63 6.74
C GLY A 322 23.86 11.63 5.53
N PRO A 323 24.18 12.37 4.45
CA PRO A 323 23.40 12.30 3.22
C PRO A 323 23.40 10.85 2.69
N PRO A 324 22.24 10.35 2.23
CA PRO A 324 22.15 8.98 1.75
C PRO A 324 23.08 8.75 0.56
N GLN A 325 23.67 7.56 0.50
CA GLN A 325 24.55 7.16 -0.60
C GLN A 325 23.84 7.15 -1.96
N TYR A 326 22.53 6.89 -1.96
CA TYR A 326 21.62 6.98 -3.09
C TYR A 326 20.18 7.17 -2.58
N TYR A 327 19.29 7.72 -3.39
CA TYR A 327 17.88 7.82 -3.06
C TYR A 327 17.06 6.72 -3.73
N LEU A 328 16.05 6.21 -3.02
CA LEU A 328 15.06 5.27 -3.56
C LEU A 328 13.73 5.97 -3.81
N HIS A 329 13.38 6.18 -5.07
CA HIS A 329 12.20 6.94 -5.49
C HIS A 329 11.07 6.05 -6.02
N ASN A 330 9.83 6.55 -5.91
CA ASN A 330 8.65 6.01 -6.58
C ASN A 330 8.46 4.52 -6.29
N VAL A 331 8.31 4.19 -5.01
CA VAL A 331 7.97 2.85 -4.53
C VAL A 331 6.44 2.74 -4.44
N GLU A 332 5.88 1.68 -5.02
CA GLU A 332 4.44 1.40 -5.00
C GLU A 332 4.17 0.00 -4.46
N ILE A 333 3.32 -0.11 -3.43
CA ILE A 333 2.82 -1.38 -2.90
C ILE A 333 1.29 -1.29 -2.92
N ILE A 334 0.64 -1.98 -3.86
CA ILE A 334 -0.78 -1.77 -4.14
C ILE A 334 -1.54 -3.10 -4.20
N GLY A 335 -2.66 -3.19 -3.50
CA GLY A 335 -3.54 -4.37 -3.55
C GLY A 335 -2.94 -5.63 -2.94
N CYS A 336 -1.89 -5.49 -2.12
CA CYS A 336 -1.18 -6.62 -1.53
C CYS A 336 -1.80 -7.08 -0.21
N THR A 337 -1.73 -8.37 0.08
CA THR A 337 -2.11 -8.93 1.39
C THR A 337 -0.89 -9.53 2.06
N SER A 338 -0.65 -9.21 3.33
CA SER A 338 0.47 -9.75 4.09
C SER A 338 0.02 -10.26 5.46
N VAL A 339 0.43 -11.48 5.81
CA VAL A 339 0.11 -12.15 7.07
C VAL A 339 1.42 -12.50 7.77
N ALA A 340 1.69 -11.84 8.89
CA ALA A 340 2.83 -12.17 9.74
C ALA A 340 2.50 -13.38 10.63
N PRO A 341 3.51 -14.14 11.11
CA PRO A 341 3.27 -15.19 12.09
C PRO A 341 2.66 -14.59 13.38
N VAL A 342 1.63 -15.25 13.90
CA VAL A 342 0.99 -14.85 15.15
C VAL A 342 2.02 -14.86 16.28
N GLY A 343 2.00 -13.83 17.13
CA GLY A 343 2.88 -13.79 18.30
C GLY A 343 4.34 -13.41 18.03
N SER A 344 4.73 -13.20 16.77
CA SER A 344 6.13 -12.99 16.39
C SER A 344 6.46 -11.52 16.14
N ASN A 345 7.71 -11.15 16.38
CA ASN A 345 8.22 -9.84 15.99
C ASN A 345 8.17 -9.73 14.46
N ALA A 346 7.40 -8.80 13.93
CA ALA A 346 7.22 -8.63 12.49
C ALA A 346 6.46 -7.34 12.23
N GLY A 347 6.84 -6.67 11.14
CA GLY A 347 5.99 -5.71 10.45
C GLY A 347 5.58 -6.27 9.10
N HIS A 348 5.28 -5.41 8.14
CA HIS A 348 4.84 -5.85 6.81
C HIS A 348 5.57 -5.14 5.68
N PHE A 349 5.45 -3.82 5.64
CA PHE A 349 5.98 -2.98 4.58
C PHE A 349 6.88 -1.91 5.19
N GLN A 350 8.18 -2.20 5.21
CA GLN A 350 9.21 -1.33 5.76
C GLN A 350 9.76 -0.42 4.67
N ASN A 351 9.81 0.88 4.94
CA ASN A 351 10.37 1.88 4.04
C ASN A 351 11.32 2.79 4.80
N THR A 352 12.59 2.79 4.43
CA THR A 352 13.62 3.63 5.05
C THR A 352 14.29 4.49 3.99
N GLN A 353 14.32 5.80 4.20
CA GLN A 353 14.86 6.79 3.26
C GLN A 353 14.30 6.64 1.83
N THR A 354 13.00 6.40 1.74
CA THR A 354 12.28 6.31 0.46
C THR A 354 11.61 7.63 0.10
N TYR A 355 11.38 7.85 -1.19
CA TYR A 355 10.85 9.10 -1.72
C TYR A 355 9.66 8.86 -2.65
N ASN A 356 8.54 9.55 -2.42
CA ASN A 356 7.29 9.37 -3.18
C ASN A 356 6.72 7.94 -3.07
N THR A 357 6.74 7.37 -1.87
CA THR A 357 6.23 6.01 -1.62
C THR A 357 4.72 6.00 -1.50
N THR A 358 4.08 5.06 -2.18
CA THR A 358 2.62 4.86 -2.17
C THR A 358 2.30 3.44 -1.71
N ILE A 359 1.55 3.32 -0.62
CA ILE A 359 0.97 2.05 -0.16
C ILE A 359 -0.55 2.18 -0.16
N MET A 360 -1.22 1.38 -1.01
CA MET A 360 -2.66 1.54 -1.23
C MET A 360 -3.42 0.22 -1.31
N ASN A 361 -4.62 0.20 -0.73
CA ASN A 361 -5.54 -0.94 -0.80
C ASN A 361 -4.91 -2.26 -0.32
N CYS A 362 -3.93 -2.18 0.58
CA CYS A 362 -3.26 -3.34 1.16
C CYS A 362 -3.96 -3.81 2.44
N LYS A 363 -3.75 -5.08 2.79
CA LYS A 363 -4.26 -5.69 4.02
C LYS A 363 -3.13 -6.35 4.79
N THR A 364 -3.00 -6.02 6.07
CA THR A 364 -2.00 -6.60 6.97
C THR A 364 -2.66 -7.28 8.15
N TYR A 365 -2.08 -8.41 8.58
CA TYR A 365 -2.58 -9.21 9.69
C TYR A 365 -1.44 -9.68 10.59
N ASN A 366 -1.66 -9.57 11.90
CA ASN A 366 -0.74 -9.96 12.98
C ASN A 366 0.52 -9.06 13.04
N GLY A 367 1.59 -9.55 13.66
CA GLY A 367 2.83 -8.81 13.88
C GLY A 367 2.94 -8.21 15.28
N GLN A 368 4.18 -8.05 15.74
CA GLN A 368 4.51 -7.47 17.05
C GLN A 368 5.80 -6.66 16.94
N ASN A 369 5.96 -5.68 17.84
CA ASN A 369 7.17 -4.86 18.00
C ASN A 369 7.66 -4.10 16.75
N ALA A 370 6.91 -4.13 15.65
CA ALA A 370 7.17 -3.37 14.44
C ALA A 370 5.83 -2.99 13.78
N THR A 371 5.83 -1.82 13.15
CA THR A 371 4.63 -1.25 12.52
C THR A 371 4.35 -1.88 11.15
N SER A 372 3.07 -2.07 10.81
CA SER A 372 2.68 -2.68 9.54
C SER A 372 3.05 -1.83 8.32
N TYR A 373 2.74 -0.54 8.36
CA TYR A 373 3.07 0.44 7.31
C TYR A 373 4.09 1.44 7.89
N ASN A 374 5.39 1.18 7.71
CA ASN A 374 6.44 1.97 8.35
C ASN A 374 7.24 2.84 7.37
N PHE A 375 7.53 4.06 7.78
CA PHE A 375 8.26 5.08 7.03
C PHE A 375 9.26 5.79 7.92
N ILE A 376 10.55 5.54 7.67
CA ILE A 376 11.66 6.09 8.45
C ILE A 376 12.46 7.02 7.56
N GLN A 377 12.71 8.25 7.99
CA GLN A 377 13.45 9.25 7.20
C GLN A 377 12.95 9.38 5.75
N SER A 378 11.67 9.10 5.51
CA SER A 378 11.10 8.99 4.18
C SER A 378 10.36 10.28 3.82
N ASN A 379 10.49 10.68 2.55
CA ASN A 379 10.14 12.04 2.12
C ASN A 379 9.50 12.02 0.72
N GLY A 380 9.32 13.20 0.12
CA GLY A 380 8.42 13.33 -1.04
C GLY A 380 6.97 13.03 -0.63
N TRP A 381 6.07 12.87 -1.60
CA TRP A 381 4.67 12.57 -1.25
C TRP A 381 4.53 11.13 -0.78
N LEU A 382 4.49 10.91 0.53
CA LEU A 382 4.15 9.62 1.12
C LEU A 382 2.63 9.45 1.15
N LYS A 383 2.13 8.33 0.64
CA LYS A 383 0.68 8.08 0.52
C LYS A 383 0.33 6.72 1.14
N VAL A 384 -0.47 6.73 2.19
CA VAL A 384 -1.02 5.54 2.85
C VAL A 384 -2.53 5.62 2.74
N ILE A 385 -3.11 4.98 1.73
CA ILE A 385 -4.51 5.20 1.35
C ILE A 385 -5.31 3.90 1.26
N GLY A 386 -6.47 3.85 1.93
CA GLY A 386 -7.42 2.75 1.79
C GLY A 386 -6.93 1.40 2.31
N ASN A 387 -5.94 1.40 3.22
CA ASN A 387 -5.36 0.18 3.75
C ASN A 387 -6.12 -0.34 4.97
N TYR A 388 -5.90 -1.62 5.27
CA TYR A 388 -6.46 -2.33 6.41
C TYR A 388 -5.33 -2.95 7.24
N ASP A 389 -5.45 -2.88 8.56
CA ASP A 389 -4.56 -3.56 9.52
C ASP A 389 -5.36 -4.15 10.68
N ASP A 390 -5.08 -5.42 10.99
CA ASP A 390 -5.70 -6.14 12.10
C ASP A 390 -4.68 -7.00 12.87
N ASN A 391 -4.85 -7.07 14.18
CA ASN A 391 -4.03 -7.89 15.11
C ASN A 391 -2.52 -7.62 15.15
N ASN A 392 -1.99 -6.53 14.56
CA ASN A 392 -0.66 -6.05 14.95
C ASN A 392 -0.71 -5.62 16.43
N SER A 393 0.33 -5.88 17.23
CA SER A 393 0.36 -5.48 18.65
C SER A 393 0.99 -4.12 18.90
N TYR A 394 1.75 -3.59 17.94
CA TYR A 394 2.59 -2.41 18.05
C TYR A 394 1.96 -1.17 17.39
N GLY A 395 1.80 -1.17 16.06
CA GLY A 395 1.37 -0.01 15.30
C GLY A 395 0.85 -0.40 13.94
N SER A 396 -0.19 0.29 13.46
CA SER A 396 -0.70 0.07 12.11
C SER A 396 0.12 0.88 11.11
N CYS A 397 0.29 2.18 11.35
CA CYS A 397 1.05 3.06 10.45
C CYS A 397 1.95 3.99 11.25
N GLU A 398 3.17 4.19 10.77
CA GLU A 398 4.17 5.01 11.44
C GLU A 398 4.96 5.85 10.43
N VAL A 399 5.08 7.14 10.73
CA VAL A 399 5.87 8.11 9.97
C VAL A 399 6.83 8.74 10.97
N GLU A 400 8.08 8.29 10.91
CA GLU A 400 9.05 8.52 11.99
C GLU A 400 10.38 9.08 11.49
N ASN A 401 11.10 9.69 12.43
CA ASN A 401 12.50 10.07 12.33
C ASN A 401 12.81 10.89 11.07
N ASN A 402 12.46 12.17 11.04
CA ASN A 402 12.71 13.09 9.92
C ASN A 402 11.96 12.73 8.62
N SER A 403 10.75 12.19 8.76
CA SER A 403 9.88 11.97 7.61
C SER A 403 9.01 13.21 7.33
N SER A 404 8.58 13.40 6.09
CA SER A 404 7.74 14.54 5.74
C SER A 404 6.82 14.33 4.53
N ARG A 405 5.82 15.23 4.39
CA ARG A 405 4.86 15.30 3.28
C ARG A 405 4.05 14.01 3.11
N ALA A 406 3.45 13.57 4.22
CA ALA A 406 2.67 12.34 4.25
C ALA A 406 1.15 12.59 4.26
N VAL A 407 0.41 11.73 3.56
CA VAL A 407 -1.05 11.67 3.57
C VAL A 407 -1.47 10.25 3.97
N ILE A 408 -2.16 10.15 5.11
CA ILE A 408 -2.73 8.92 5.65
C ILE A 408 -4.25 9.07 5.58
N ALA A 409 -4.89 8.42 4.60
CA ALA A 409 -6.29 8.68 4.28
C ALA A 409 -7.15 7.43 4.04
N GLY A 410 -8.37 7.42 4.59
CA GLY A 410 -9.36 6.38 4.30
C GLY A 410 -8.98 4.98 4.76
N ASN A 411 -8.06 4.85 5.73
CA ASN A 411 -7.60 3.56 6.23
C ASN A 411 -8.49 3.05 7.37
N THR A 412 -8.49 1.74 7.58
CA THR A 412 -9.12 1.06 8.72
C THR A 412 -8.06 0.32 9.52
N PHE A 413 -7.72 0.83 10.68
CA PHE A 413 -6.57 0.39 11.47
C PHE A 413 -7.00 0.02 12.89
N ARG A 414 -6.62 -1.18 13.33
CA ARG A 414 -6.89 -1.61 14.71
C ARG A 414 -5.90 -1.02 15.72
N LYS A 415 -4.70 -0.64 15.26
CA LYS A 415 -3.64 -0.07 16.09
C LYS A 415 -3.35 1.37 15.77
N LYS A 416 -2.44 1.94 16.55
CA LYS A 416 -2.09 3.36 16.47
C LYS A 416 -1.58 3.76 15.08
N VAL A 417 -1.96 4.97 14.68
CA VAL A 417 -1.23 5.76 13.69
C VAL A 417 -0.27 6.64 14.48
N TRP A 418 1.03 6.49 14.23
CA TRP A 418 2.08 7.17 14.99
C TRP A 418 2.88 8.11 14.10
N ILE A 419 2.88 9.40 14.44
CA ILE A 419 3.78 10.39 13.84
C ILE A 419 4.81 10.76 14.91
N ASP A 420 6.07 10.44 14.65
CA ASP A 420 7.17 10.71 15.57
C ASP A 420 8.24 11.53 14.85
N ASP A 421 8.66 12.65 15.45
CA ASP A 421 9.83 13.39 14.95
C ASP A 421 9.74 13.73 13.44
N SER A 422 8.52 14.03 12.97
CA SER A 422 8.17 14.13 11.54
C SER A 422 7.16 15.25 11.28
N SER A 423 7.20 15.86 10.09
CA SER A 423 6.48 17.12 9.82
C SER A 423 5.68 17.10 8.51
N ASN A 424 4.71 18.01 8.34
CA ASN A 424 3.86 18.12 7.15
C ASN A 424 3.05 16.85 6.87
N VAL A 425 2.26 16.41 7.86
CA VAL A 425 1.47 15.17 7.76
C VAL A 425 -0.02 15.47 7.85
N THR A 426 -0.80 14.90 6.93
CA THR A 426 -2.27 14.92 6.96
C THR A 426 -2.82 13.53 7.26
N ILE A 427 -3.61 13.40 8.32
CA ILE A 427 -4.31 12.19 8.74
C ILE A 427 -5.81 12.47 8.59
N THR A 428 -6.45 11.89 7.56
CA THR A 428 -7.82 12.27 7.20
C THR A 428 -8.76 11.10 6.90
N GLY A 429 -9.97 11.13 7.46
CA GLY A 429 -11.02 10.17 7.08
C GLY A 429 -10.70 8.70 7.42
N ASN A 430 -9.88 8.45 8.44
CA ASN A 430 -9.53 7.10 8.86
C ASN A 430 -10.45 6.59 9.98
N VAL A 431 -10.57 5.27 10.10
CA VAL A 431 -11.14 4.57 11.26
C VAL A 431 -10.00 3.89 12.01
N ILE A 432 -9.73 4.33 13.24
CA ILE A 432 -8.55 3.91 14.03
C ILE A 432 -9.01 3.45 15.42
N GLU A 433 -8.94 2.15 15.71
CA GLU A 433 -9.48 1.62 16.96
C GLU A 433 -8.61 1.94 18.18
N GLU A 434 -7.32 2.20 18.06
CA GLU A 434 -6.48 2.49 19.22
C GLU A 434 -6.30 3.99 19.47
N SER A 435 -5.42 4.62 18.69
CA SER A 435 -5.14 6.04 18.85
C SER A 435 -4.45 6.65 17.65
N ILE A 436 -4.60 7.96 17.50
CA ILE A 436 -3.64 8.77 16.77
C ILE A 436 -2.62 9.26 17.79
N TYR A 437 -1.35 8.94 17.59
CA TYR A 437 -0.27 9.26 18.50
C TYR A 437 0.73 10.19 17.82
N LEU A 438 0.87 11.39 18.36
CA LEU A 438 1.77 12.40 17.84
C LEU A 438 2.84 12.66 18.90
N THR A 439 4.10 12.47 18.53
CA THR A 439 5.20 12.57 19.47
C THR A 439 6.35 13.41 18.95
N VAL A 440 7.04 13.98 19.92
CA VAL A 440 8.34 14.62 19.75
C VAL A 440 9.30 13.88 20.65
N GLN A 441 10.52 13.66 20.19
CA GLN A 441 11.65 13.17 20.95
C GLN A 441 12.90 14.01 20.65
N SER A 442 13.35 14.01 19.40
CA SER A 442 14.64 14.58 18.98
C SER A 442 14.53 15.58 17.83
N LEU A 443 13.44 15.54 17.05
CA LEU A 443 13.19 16.39 15.89
C LEU A 443 11.80 17.03 15.95
N ASP A 444 11.58 18.04 15.12
CA ASP A 444 10.33 18.77 15.13
C ASP A 444 9.15 17.94 14.60
N LEU A 445 8.01 18.07 15.29
CA LEU A 445 6.70 17.60 14.86
C LEU A 445 5.86 18.82 14.45
N GLU A 446 5.95 19.22 13.19
CA GLU A 446 5.36 20.47 12.71
C GLU A 446 4.33 20.28 11.60
N SER A 447 3.31 21.14 11.55
CA SER A 447 2.33 21.20 10.47
C SER A 447 1.58 19.88 10.30
N ILE A 448 0.89 19.46 11.37
CA ILE A 448 0.13 18.22 11.41
C ILE A 448 -1.37 18.54 11.34
N ILE A 449 -2.07 17.89 10.42
CA ILE A 449 -3.52 17.98 10.27
C ILE A 449 -4.13 16.64 10.60
N VAL A 450 -5.00 16.58 11.60
CA VAL A 450 -5.77 15.40 11.99
C VAL A 450 -7.25 15.73 11.85
N THR A 451 -7.90 15.25 10.79
CA THR A 451 -9.27 15.67 10.49
C THR A 451 -10.22 14.59 10.01
N GLY A 452 -11.48 14.64 10.44
CA GLY A 452 -12.51 13.73 9.92
C GLY A 452 -12.29 12.25 10.27
N ASN A 453 -11.47 11.94 11.28
CA ASN A 453 -11.19 10.57 11.68
C ASN A 453 -12.18 10.09 12.74
N ILE A 454 -12.45 8.78 12.76
CA ILE A 454 -13.06 8.10 13.90
C ILE A 454 -11.94 7.39 14.64
N THR A 455 -11.69 7.75 15.89
CA THR A 455 -10.61 7.14 16.69
C THR A 455 -10.98 6.99 18.15
N ASN A 456 -10.42 6.01 18.84
CA ASN A 456 -10.64 5.91 20.28
C ASN A 456 -9.93 7.03 21.05
N ARG A 457 -8.74 7.45 20.62
CA ARG A 457 -7.94 8.49 21.31
C ARG A 457 -7.08 9.30 20.36
N ILE A 458 -6.74 10.53 20.75
CA ILE A 458 -5.71 11.37 20.13
C ILE A 458 -4.76 11.85 21.22
N ARG A 459 -3.46 11.67 21.02
CA ARG A 459 -2.44 11.95 22.04
C ARG A 459 -1.30 12.75 21.44
N ILE A 460 -0.92 13.84 22.11
CA ILE A 460 0.23 14.68 21.79
C ILE A 460 1.15 14.67 23.01
N GLU A 461 2.28 13.97 22.89
CA GLU A 461 3.13 13.67 24.04
C GLU A 461 4.62 13.73 23.71
N GLN A 462 5.44 13.91 24.74
CA GLN A 462 6.86 13.59 24.66
C GLN A 462 7.05 12.07 24.62
N PHE A 463 7.97 11.59 23.77
CA PHE A 463 8.37 10.18 23.69
C PHE A 463 9.85 10.00 24.04
N GLY A 464 10.22 8.85 24.63
CA GLY A 464 11.60 8.48 24.96
C GLY A 464 12.17 9.11 26.25
N THR A 465 13.35 8.64 26.68
CA THR A 465 14.08 9.16 27.86
C THR A 465 15.26 10.06 27.48
N THR A 466 15.91 9.80 26.35
CA THR A 466 16.95 10.65 25.76
C THR A 466 16.29 11.63 24.80
N GLN A 467 16.49 12.94 25.04
CA GLN A 467 15.77 14.01 24.34
C GLN A 467 16.72 15.04 23.75
N ASN A 468 16.37 15.57 22.57
CA ASN A 468 16.83 16.91 22.17
C ASN A 468 15.76 17.93 22.62
N LEU A 469 16.07 18.72 23.64
CA LEU A 469 15.11 19.68 24.21
C LEU A 469 14.83 20.88 23.31
N ALA A 470 15.60 21.07 22.22
CA ALA A 470 15.34 22.11 21.24
C ALA A 470 14.12 21.79 20.34
N ALA A 471 13.83 20.50 20.13
CA ALA A 471 12.76 20.05 19.23
C ALA A 471 11.37 20.47 19.74
N LYS A 472 10.50 20.88 18.82
CA LYS A 472 9.16 21.40 19.08
C LYS A 472 8.08 20.64 18.33
N GLY A 473 6.91 20.51 18.96
CA GLY A 473 5.67 20.10 18.34
C GLY A 473 4.76 21.31 18.14
N ARG A 474 4.47 21.70 16.90
CA ARG A 474 3.71 22.94 16.64
C ARG A 474 2.91 22.95 15.36
N HIS A 475 1.99 23.92 15.25
CA HIS A 475 1.09 24.04 14.10
C HIS A 475 0.28 22.75 13.89
N ILE A 476 -0.32 22.25 14.98
CA ILE A 476 -1.07 20.99 14.99
C ILE A 476 -2.55 21.32 15.03
N LYS A 477 -3.31 20.88 14.03
CA LYS A 477 -4.76 21.02 13.96
C LYS A 477 -5.43 19.67 14.13
N ILE A 478 -6.25 19.55 15.16
CA ILE A 478 -7.13 18.39 15.39
C ILE A 478 -8.57 18.87 15.19
N SER A 479 -9.19 18.50 14.07
CA SER A 479 -10.51 19.02 13.73
C SER A 479 -11.51 18.01 13.20
N GLU A 480 -12.78 18.16 13.58
CA GLU A 480 -13.88 17.36 13.01
C GLU A 480 -13.71 15.84 13.19
N ASN A 481 -13.02 15.40 14.24
CA ASN A 481 -12.86 13.98 14.55
C ASN A 481 -13.98 13.49 15.49
N ILE A 482 -14.34 12.22 15.38
CA ILE A 482 -15.19 11.52 16.34
C ILE A 482 -14.29 10.70 17.26
N ILE A 483 -14.29 11.03 18.56
CA ILE A 483 -13.47 10.36 19.58
C ILE A 483 -14.35 9.56 20.54
N ASN A 484 -14.43 8.25 20.35
CA ASN A 484 -15.46 7.39 20.95
C ASN A 484 -14.92 6.21 21.80
N GLY A 485 -13.65 6.26 22.20
CA GLY A 485 -13.03 5.22 23.03
C GLY A 485 -13.62 5.11 24.44
N THR A 486 -13.45 3.95 25.05
CA THR A 486 -13.95 3.65 26.42
C THR A 486 -12.83 3.31 27.41
N SER A 487 -11.57 3.50 26.99
CA SER A 487 -10.38 3.16 27.76
C SER A 487 -9.37 4.31 27.77
N GLY A 488 -8.49 4.29 28.77
CA GLY A 488 -7.48 5.34 28.99
C GLY A 488 -7.99 6.56 29.75
N ASN A 489 -7.10 7.53 29.95
CA ASN A 489 -7.33 8.66 30.84
C ASN A 489 -8.13 9.78 30.18
N TYR A 490 -7.86 10.04 28.90
CA TYR A 490 -8.50 11.08 28.12
C TYR A 490 -8.72 10.63 26.67
N GLY A 491 -9.76 11.17 26.04
CA GLY A 491 -10.00 11.04 24.61
C GLY A 491 -9.03 11.86 23.80
N ILE A 492 -8.83 13.13 24.17
CA ILE A 492 -7.72 13.95 23.66
C ILE A 492 -6.79 14.28 24.81
N PHE A 493 -5.50 13.99 24.66
CA PHE A 493 -4.48 14.31 25.67
C PHE A 493 -3.33 15.10 25.06
N ILE A 494 -2.99 16.22 25.71
CA ILE A 494 -1.85 17.07 25.37
C ILE A 494 -1.02 17.27 26.62
N THR A 495 0.27 16.92 26.57
CA THR A 495 1.17 17.12 27.70
C THR A 495 2.43 17.86 27.31
N GLY A 496 2.72 18.93 28.05
CA GLY A 496 3.88 19.79 27.83
C GLY A 496 5.00 19.62 28.85
N LEU A 497 5.17 18.43 29.44
CA LEU A 497 6.13 18.15 30.54
C LEU A 497 7.38 19.05 30.50
N GLY A 498 7.40 20.08 31.35
CA GLY A 498 8.57 20.89 31.77
C GLY A 498 9.35 21.73 30.74
N ASN A 499 9.27 21.44 29.43
CA ASN A 499 10.31 21.85 28.48
C ASN A 499 9.81 22.70 27.29
N ASP A 500 8.62 23.30 27.40
CA ASP A 500 8.06 24.20 26.37
C ASP A 500 7.99 23.59 24.96
N ARG A 501 7.73 22.29 24.88
CA ARG A 501 7.86 21.54 23.61
C ARG A 501 6.69 21.73 22.66
N PHE A 502 5.50 21.98 23.17
CA PHE A 502 4.30 22.06 22.34
C PHE A 502 3.77 23.48 22.29
N GLU A 503 3.52 24.00 21.09
CA GLU A 503 2.92 25.31 20.86
C GLU A 503 1.93 25.27 19.69
N ASP A 504 1.04 26.26 19.59
CA ASP A 504 0.12 26.47 18.48
C ASP A 504 -0.67 25.21 18.07
N ILE A 505 -1.42 24.68 19.04
CA ILE A 505 -2.32 23.54 18.86
C ILE A 505 -3.78 24.03 18.80
N GLU A 506 -4.49 23.64 17.75
CA GLU A 506 -5.92 23.91 17.60
C GLU A 506 -6.74 22.62 17.75
N LEU A 507 -7.73 22.63 18.64
CA LEU A 507 -8.77 21.62 18.75
C LEU A 507 -10.10 22.25 18.29
N SER A 508 -10.63 21.87 17.13
CA SER A 508 -11.85 22.50 16.58
C SER A 508 -12.91 21.52 16.07
N GLY A 509 -14.17 21.67 16.47
CA GLY A 509 -15.27 20.89 15.88
C GLY A 509 -15.23 19.38 16.17
N ASN A 510 -14.45 18.92 17.14
CA ASN A 510 -14.37 17.50 17.46
C ASN A 510 -15.57 17.05 18.30
N MET A 511 -16.01 15.81 18.12
CA MET A 511 -17.09 15.19 18.89
C MET A 511 -16.52 14.07 19.78
N ILE A 512 -16.52 14.28 21.10
CA ILE A 512 -15.93 13.34 22.06
C ILE A 512 -17.05 12.62 22.82
N THR A 513 -17.51 11.51 22.25
CA THR A 513 -18.59 10.71 22.83
C THR A 513 -18.09 9.65 23.83
N GLY A 514 -16.82 9.25 23.72
CA GLY A 514 -16.21 8.18 24.51
C GLY A 514 -16.07 8.47 26.01
N THR A 515 -15.90 7.44 26.84
CA THR A 515 -15.79 7.55 28.30
C THR A 515 -14.37 7.26 28.76
N TYR A 516 -13.81 8.15 29.59
CA TYR A 516 -12.40 8.07 30.01
C TYR A 516 -12.28 8.32 31.52
N SER A 517 -11.23 7.80 32.15
CA SER A 517 -11.11 7.78 33.62
C SER A 517 -10.83 9.15 34.23
N SER A 518 -10.23 10.09 33.49
CA SER A 518 -9.82 11.40 34.02
C SER A 518 -10.61 12.57 33.42
N GLY A 519 -10.96 12.49 32.13
CA GLY A 519 -11.76 13.54 31.47
C GLY A 519 -11.85 13.33 29.96
N LYS A 520 -12.62 14.16 29.27
CA LYS A 520 -12.76 14.07 27.81
C LYS A 520 -11.53 14.64 27.11
N ILE A 521 -11.06 15.78 27.59
CA ILE A 521 -9.82 16.44 27.14
C ILE A 521 -8.93 16.69 28.37
N GLY A 522 -7.66 16.29 28.27
CA GLY A 522 -6.63 16.59 29.27
C GLY A 522 -5.52 17.44 28.67
N ILE A 523 -5.20 18.56 29.31
CA ILE A 523 -4.11 19.47 28.92
C ILE A 523 -3.22 19.73 30.14
N VAL A 524 -1.96 19.33 30.07
CA VAL A 524 -0.95 19.64 31.09
C VAL A 524 -0.13 20.84 30.64
N ARG A 525 -0.34 22.00 31.26
CA ARG A 525 0.30 23.28 30.91
C ARG A 525 1.82 23.28 31.18
N SER A 526 2.52 24.05 30.35
CA SER A 526 3.90 24.52 30.50
C SER A 526 4.03 25.91 29.85
N SER A 527 5.15 26.61 30.01
CA SER A 527 5.34 27.98 29.51
C SER A 527 5.11 28.11 28.00
N GLY A 528 5.51 27.12 27.21
CA GLY A 528 5.39 27.10 25.76
C GLY A 528 4.01 26.70 25.24
N ILE A 529 3.17 26.05 26.06
CA ILE A 529 1.86 25.58 25.61
C ILE A 529 0.98 26.73 25.14
N LYS A 530 0.47 26.62 23.92
CA LYS A 530 -0.57 27.48 23.36
C LYS A 530 -1.62 26.58 22.73
N VAL A 531 -2.76 26.45 23.38
CA VAL A 531 -3.88 25.64 22.91
C VAL A 531 -5.11 26.52 22.70
N LEU A 532 -5.70 26.44 21.52
CA LEU A 532 -7.04 26.96 21.24
C LEU A 532 -7.99 25.77 21.08
N ALA A 533 -8.90 25.59 22.04
CA ALA A 533 -9.97 24.61 21.95
C ALA A 533 -11.30 25.31 21.68
N ARG A 534 -11.88 25.11 20.50
CA ARG A 534 -13.12 25.76 20.11
C ARG A 534 -14.15 24.86 19.47
N ASP A 535 -15.43 25.17 19.68
CA ASP A 535 -16.55 24.56 18.95
C ASP A 535 -16.59 23.03 19.04
N ASN A 536 -16.01 22.42 20.09
CA ASN A 536 -16.01 20.97 20.28
C ASN A 536 -17.28 20.53 21.03
N ILE A 537 -17.78 19.33 20.74
CA ILE A 537 -18.84 18.66 21.49
C ILE A 537 -18.17 17.69 22.48
N VAL A 538 -18.33 17.96 23.78
CA VAL A 538 -17.51 17.34 24.82
C VAL A 538 -18.36 16.51 25.78
N ASN A 539 -19.47 17.08 26.25
CA ASN A 539 -20.35 16.49 27.27
C ASN A 539 -19.55 15.81 28.40
N GLY A 540 -18.68 16.58 29.06
CA GLY A 540 -17.79 16.09 30.10
C GLY A 540 -16.66 17.07 30.42
N THR A 541 -15.68 16.60 31.21
CA THR A 541 -14.67 17.48 31.80
C THR A 541 -13.47 17.72 30.89
N PHE A 542 -13.11 19.00 30.75
CA PHE A 542 -11.78 19.48 30.38
C PHE A 542 -10.92 19.56 31.63
N VAL A 543 -9.88 18.75 31.71
CA VAL A 543 -8.92 18.78 32.81
C VAL A 543 -7.70 19.56 32.37
N ILE A 544 -7.48 20.71 33.01
CA ILE A 544 -6.33 21.58 32.79
C ILE A 544 -5.48 21.57 34.06
N SER A 545 -4.25 21.09 33.95
CA SER A 545 -3.30 21.03 35.06
C SER A 545 -1.99 21.73 34.72
N GLY A 546 -1.05 21.82 35.66
CA GLY A 546 0.21 22.54 35.46
C GLY A 546 0.05 24.06 35.46
N SER A 547 1.12 24.78 35.06
CA SER A 547 1.17 26.25 35.01
C SER A 547 1.94 26.74 33.78
N GLY A 548 1.84 28.03 33.46
CA GLY A 548 2.45 28.62 32.26
C GLY A 548 1.58 28.52 31.00
N GLY A 549 2.03 29.12 29.91
CA GLY A 549 1.39 29.02 28.59
C GLY A 549 -0.01 29.64 28.53
N THR A 550 -0.76 29.28 27.48
CA THR A 550 -2.15 29.69 27.27
C THR A 550 -3.01 28.49 26.85
N VAL A 551 -4.18 28.37 27.48
CA VAL A 551 -5.22 27.41 27.10
C VAL A 551 -6.53 28.17 26.97
N ASN A 552 -6.95 28.44 25.75
CA ASN A 552 -8.17 29.19 25.45
C ASN A 552 -9.30 28.21 25.09
N GLY A 553 -10.46 28.37 25.73
CA GLY A 553 -11.66 27.59 25.44
C GLY A 553 -12.80 28.49 24.98
N VAL A 554 -13.38 28.27 23.79
CA VAL A 554 -14.47 29.09 23.24
C VAL A 554 -15.53 28.18 22.58
N GLY A 555 -16.83 28.38 22.84
CA GLY A 555 -17.88 27.65 22.12
C GLY A 555 -17.94 26.12 22.31
N ASN A 556 -17.20 25.56 23.27
CA ASN A 556 -17.22 24.10 23.52
C ASN A 556 -18.52 23.68 24.22
N VAL A 557 -19.32 22.86 23.55
CA VAL A 557 -20.65 22.42 23.99
C VAL A 557 -20.53 21.30 25.03
N GLY A 558 -21.21 21.48 26.16
CA GLY A 558 -21.28 20.50 27.25
C GLY A 558 -19.97 20.30 28.02
N ALA A 559 -19.01 21.21 27.89
CA ALA A 559 -17.73 21.13 28.58
C ALA A 559 -17.81 21.76 29.99
N SER A 560 -17.43 21.01 31.02
CA SER A 560 -17.06 21.56 32.32
C SER A 560 -15.55 21.69 32.43
N TYR A 561 -15.03 22.70 33.12
CA TYR A 561 -13.59 22.96 33.20
C TYR A 561 -13.08 22.75 34.62
N SER A 562 -12.09 21.87 34.77
CA SER A 562 -11.34 21.66 36.00
C SER A 562 -9.94 22.23 35.81
N GLY A 563 -9.63 23.34 36.48
CA GLY A 563 -8.35 24.05 36.37
C GLY A 563 -8.43 25.38 35.62
N ALA A 564 -7.32 26.12 35.61
CA ALA A 564 -7.30 27.49 35.07
C ALA A 564 -7.19 27.52 33.54
N ARG A 565 -8.12 28.22 32.88
CA ARG A 565 -8.10 28.53 31.43
C ARG A 565 -7.85 30.01 31.19
N ASN A 566 -7.16 30.33 30.09
CA ASN A 566 -7.05 31.68 29.57
C ASN A 566 -8.34 32.06 28.84
N ARG A 567 -8.66 33.35 28.85
CA ARG A 567 -9.83 33.91 28.16
C ARG A 567 -9.31 34.75 27.00
N LEU A 568 -9.70 34.44 25.77
CA LEU A 568 -9.56 35.39 24.66
C LEU A 568 -10.54 36.54 24.90
N ALA A 569 -10.20 37.79 24.57
CA ALA A 569 -11.14 38.90 24.68
C ALA A 569 -12.44 38.64 23.87
N ALA A 570 -12.33 37.92 22.74
CA ALA A 570 -13.45 37.42 21.94
C ALA A 570 -14.22 36.22 22.56
N SER A 571 -13.86 35.77 23.77
CA SER A 571 -14.77 34.95 24.59
C SER A 571 -15.97 35.75 25.10
N TYR A 572 -15.96 37.07 24.88
CA TYR A 572 -17.14 37.86 24.56
C TYR A 572 -17.47 37.68 23.07
N ASN A 573 -18.10 36.58 22.69
CA ASN A 573 -19.30 36.75 21.87
C ASN A 573 -20.32 37.18 22.93
N ASP A 574 -20.69 38.44 23.04
CA ASP A 574 -21.11 39.26 21.90
C ASP A 574 -22.08 38.51 20.97
N VAL A 575 -22.87 37.64 21.58
CA VAL A 575 -24.26 38.00 21.75
C VAL A 575 -24.26 39.04 22.91
N GLU A 576 -23.95 40.32 22.69
CA GLU A 576 -24.90 41.37 22.37
C GLU A 576 -26.20 40.78 21.81
N TYR A 577 -26.85 39.95 22.62
CA TYR A 577 -28.19 40.32 22.94
C TYR A 577 -27.97 41.43 23.95
N ASP A 578 -28.25 42.63 23.49
CA ASP A 578 -28.66 43.78 24.26
C ASP A 578 -29.93 43.44 25.10
N GLY A 579 -29.92 42.30 25.80
CA GLY A 579 -31.13 41.47 25.91
C GLY A 579 -31.84 41.53 27.24
N VAL A 580 -31.13 41.75 28.35
CA VAL A 580 -31.78 41.96 29.65
C VAL A 580 -30.90 42.89 30.50
N VAL A 581 -31.08 44.20 30.29
CA VAL A 581 -30.76 45.18 31.34
C VAL A 581 -31.95 45.22 32.27
N LEU A 582 -31.76 44.80 33.53
CA LEU A 582 -32.79 44.96 34.55
C LEU A 582 -32.77 46.42 34.99
N LEU A 583 -33.88 47.12 34.76
CA LEU A 583 -34.13 48.42 35.39
C LEU A 583 -34.82 48.20 36.72
N SER A 584 -34.21 48.68 37.79
CA SER A 584 -34.89 48.79 39.07
C SER A 584 -35.82 50.03 39.07
N PRO A 585 -36.83 50.07 39.96
CA PRO A 585 -37.76 51.21 40.06
C PRO A 585 -37.09 52.56 40.37
N ASN A 586 -35.88 52.55 40.93
CA ASN A 586 -35.07 53.75 41.18
C ASN A 586 -34.18 54.17 39.99
N GLY A 587 -34.31 53.50 38.83
CA GLY A 587 -33.57 53.82 37.61
C GLY A 587 -32.17 53.19 37.50
N SER A 588 -31.71 52.42 38.50
CA SER A 588 -30.44 51.70 38.40
C SER A 588 -30.52 50.59 37.35
N LYS A 589 -29.44 50.42 36.59
CA LYS A 589 -29.33 49.42 35.54
C LYS A 589 -28.43 48.29 36.02
N TYR A 590 -28.86 47.06 35.82
CA TYR A 590 -28.07 45.89 36.14
C TYR A 590 -27.91 45.00 34.92
N LYS A 591 -26.67 44.55 34.69
CA LYS A 591 -26.33 43.56 33.67
C LYS A 591 -26.44 42.17 34.27
N VAL A 592 -27.25 41.30 33.67
CA VAL A 592 -27.34 39.89 34.05
C VAL A 592 -26.14 39.12 33.47
N LYS A 593 -25.47 38.35 34.31
CA LYS A 593 -24.35 37.45 33.99
C LYS A 593 -24.74 36.02 34.31
N VAL A 594 -24.32 35.07 33.49
CA VAL A 594 -24.48 33.63 33.74
C VAL A 594 -23.09 33.01 33.87
N SER A 595 -22.85 32.27 34.96
CA SER A 595 -21.59 31.54 35.19
C SER A 595 -21.57 30.17 34.51
N ASP A 596 -20.38 29.56 34.46
CA ASP A 596 -20.18 28.18 33.98
C ASP A 596 -20.95 27.11 34.80
N SER A 597 -21.35 27.43 36.05
CA SER A 597 -22.19 26.57 36.90
C SER A 597 -23.70 26.79 36.70
N GLY A 598 -24.08 27.63 35.73
CA GLY A 598 -25.47 28.06 35.53
C GLY A 598 -25.95 29.07 36.58
N THR A 599 -25.04 29.65 37.37
CA THR A 599 -25.39 30.65 38.38
C THR A 599 -25.64 31.99 37.70
N LEU A 600 -26.84 32.53 37.88
CA LEU A 600 -27.19 33.89 37.50
C LEU A 600 -26.63 34.86 38.54
N SER A 601 -25.99 35.93 38.07
CA SER A 601 -25.51 37.04 38.90
C SER A 601 -25.79 38.37 38.20
N THR A 602 -25.77 39.47 38.94
CA THR A 602 -26.02 40.80 38.39
C THR A 602 -24.86 41.72 38.73
N GLU A 603 -24.50 42.59 37.79
CA GLU A 603 -23.50 43.66 37.97
C GLU A 603 -24.18 45.01 37.72
N ALA A 604 -23.94 45.99 38.60
CA ALA A 604 -24.43 47.35 38.38
C ALA A 604 -23.70 48.00 37.20
N LEU A 605 -24.46 48.66 36.32
CA LEU A 605 -23.96 49.43 35.17
C LEU A 605 -23.75 50.90 35.52
#